data_AF-R7TX13-F1
#
_entry.id   AF-R7TX13-F1
#
_cell.length_a   1.000
_cell.length_b   1.000
_cell.length_c   1.000
_cell.angle_alpha   90.00
_cell.angle_beta   90.00
_cell.angle_gamma   90.00
#
_symmetry.space_group_name_H-M   'P 1'
#
loop_
_entity.id
_entity.type
_entity.pdbx_description
1 polymer ?
#
loop_
_entity_poly.entity_id
_entity_poly.type
_entity_poly.pdbx_seq_one_letter_code
_entity_poly.pdbx_strand_id
1 'polypeptide(L)'
;MGISWCDGRIERLIRSSAPCAFYIGAIVLSVVLLIPGWAIVCWVPAAFTASHSAYADAVCLRSDLYWPVNSAHSVISAVPVVSYHRYAVPALLLAGILLALPSISFEVASRIFHLQTTAFVDFYQSWRRAEHANDKKAISRRVAISLSVDKDSFARLLSWRTLFVHFGYLLSNTVVVLSLIFCFHTFADVSMEAWNEHNDRASAKKGDDIE
;
A
#
# COMPACT_ATOMS: atom_id res chain seq x y z
N MET A 1 -4.07 -14.15 12.28
CA MET A 1 -2.73 -13.85 11.72
C MET A 1 -1.78 -13.69 12.89
N GLY A 2 -0.77 -14.56 13.00
CA GLY A 2 0.18 -14.55 14.11
C GLY A 2 1.34 -13.61 13.78
N ILE A 3 1.42 -12.47 14.47
CA ILE A 3 2.40 -11.43 14.14
C ILE A 3 3.80 -11.91 14.56
N SER A 4 4.72 -12.02 13.59
CA SER A 4 6.14 -12.36 13.82
C SER A 4 6.78 -11.38 14.82
N TRP A 5 7.40 -11.90 15.87
CA TRP A 5 8.09 -11.14 16.93
C TRP A 5 9.48 -10.64 16.55
N CYS A 6 9.93 -10.90 15.32
CA CYS A 6 11.28 -10.56 14.88
C CYS A 6 11.38 -9.21 14.15
N ASP A 7 10.26 -8.61 13.78
CA ASP A 7 10.26 -7.27 13.17
C ASP A 7 10.44 -6.21 14.25
N GLY A 8 11.26 -5.19 13.97
CA GLY A 8 11.36 -4.01 14.83
C GLY A 8 9.98 -3.38 15.06
N ARG A 9 9.77 -2.73 16.22
CA ARG A 9 8.47 -2.12 16.57
C ARG A 9 7.94 -1.17 15.48
N ILE A 10 8.85 -0.47 14.81
CA ILE A 10 8.57 0.46 13.70
C ILE A 10 8.15 -0.31 12.44
N GLU A 11 8.89 -1.35 12.05
CA GLU A 11 8.57 -2.16 10.87
C GLU A 11 7.23 -2.87 11.01
N ARG A 12 6.94 -3.40 12.20
CA ARG A 12 5.64 -3.99 12.52
C ARG A 12 4.53 -2.95 12.34
N LEU A 13 4.75 -1.73 12.82
CA LEU A 13 3.77 -0.65 12.66
C LEU A 13 3.56 -0.38 11.17
N ILE A 14 4.62 -0.15 10.39
CA ILE A 14 4.53 0.14 8.95
C ILE A 14 3.85 -0.99 8.18
N ARG A 15 4.27 -2.25 8.38
CA ARG A 15 3.74 -3.42 7.67
C ARG A 15 2.28 -3.71 7.99
N SER A 16 1.82 -3.35 9.19
CA SER A 16 0.41 -3.50 9.58
C SER A 16 -0.43 -2.29 9.18
N SER A 17 0.05 -1.07 9.38
CA SER A 17 -0.72 0.15 9.18
C SER A 17 -0.81 0.55 7.71
N ALA A 18 0.25 0.38 6.93
CA ALA A 18 0.28 0.80 5.53
C ALA A 18 -0.81 0.09 4.68
N PRO A 19 -0.87 -1.26 4.59
CA PRO A 19 -1.92 -1.91 3.81
C PRO A 19 -3.32 -1.60 4.35
N CYS A 20 -3.49 -1.49 5.68
CA CYS A 20 -4.76 -1.08 6.28
C CYS A 20 -5.19 0.32 5.84
N ALA A 21 -4.28 1.29 5.75
CA ALA A 21 -4.59 2.63 5.26
C ALA A 21 -5.07 2.60 3.81
N PHE A 22 -4.42 1.81 2.94
CA PHE A 22 -4.86 1.62 1.55
C PHE A 22 -6.24 0.95 1.45
N TYR A 23 -6.50 -0.09 2.26
CA TYR A 23 -7.81 -0.75 2.28
C TYR A 23 -8.92 0.18 2.81
N ILE A 24 -8.67 0.92 3.88
CA ILE A 24 -9.62 1.90 4.42
C ILE A 24 -9.89 2.97 3.37
N GLY A 25 -8.86 3.49 2.70
CA GLY A 25 -8.99 4.44 1.60
C GLY A 25 -9.84 3.88 0.45
N ALA A 26 -9.60 2.64 0.04
CA ALA A 26 -10.38 1.96 -0.99
C ALA A 26 -11.85 1.80 -0.59
N ILE A 27 -12.13 1.43 0.67
CA ILE A 27 -13.50 1.29 1.19
C ILE A 27 -14.21 2.65 1.20
N VAL A 28 -13.58 3.67 1.77
CA VAL A 28 -14.16 5.03 1.84
C VAL A 28 -14.44 5.55 0.43
N LEU A 29 -13.48 5.41 -0.48
CA LEU A 29 -13.66 5.84 -1.87
C LEU A 29 -14.78 5.06 -2.57
N SER A 30 -14.87 3.74 -2.34
CA SER A 30 -15.95 2.92 -2.89
C SER A 30 -17.32 3.37 -2.39
N VAL A 31 -17.44 3.69 -1.11
CA VAL A 31 -18.70 4.20 -0.52
C VAL A 31 -19.09 5.53 -1.17
N VAL A 32 -18.13 6.44 -1.35
CA VAL A 32 -18.37 7.73 -2.01
C VAL A 32 -18.82 7.54 -3.47
N LEU A 33 -18.18 6.61 -4.19
CA LEU A 33 -18.53 6.30 -5.59
C LEU A 33 -19.85 5.53 -5.75
N LEU A 34 -20.31 4.82 -4.71
CA LEU A 34 -21.55 4.04 -4.75
C LEU A 34 -22.80 4.91 -4.63
N ILE A 35 -22.69 6.09 -3.98
CA ILE A 35 -23.82 6.98 -3.77
C ILE A 35 -24.01 7.86 -5.02
N PRO A 36 -25.11 7.67 -5.80
CA PRO A 36 -25.35 8.46 -6.99
C PRO A 36 -25.53 9.95 -6.62
N GLY A 37 -24.97 10.84 -7.44
CA GLY A 37 -25.00 12.29 -7.22
C GLY A 37 -24.01 12.83 -6.19
N TRP A 38 -23.21 11.99 -5.53
CA TRP A 38 -22.15 12.47 -4.62
C TRP A 38 -20.80 12.61 -5.33
N ALA A 39 -20.44 11.64 -6.16
CA ALA A 39 -19.18 11.66 -6.89
C ALA A 39 -19.24 12.55 -8.14
N ILE A 40 -20.32 12.44 -8.91
CA ILE A 40 -20.55 13.19 -10.15
C ILE A 40 -22.04 13.52 -10.22
N VAL A 41 -22.34 14.77 -10.54
CA VAL A 41 -23.69 15.25 -10.84
C VAL A 41 -23.71 15.71 -12.28
N CYS A 42 -24.53 15.06 -13.10
CA CYS A 42 -24.72 15.40 -14.49
C CYS A 42 -25.91 16.36 -14.64
N TRP A 43 -25.72 17.38 -15.47
CA TRP A 43 -26.84 18.23 -15.87
C TRP A 43 -27.77 17.42 -16.76
N VAL A 44 -29.06 17.41 -16.42
CA VAL A 44 -30.12 16.76 -17.18
C VAL A 44 -31.23 17.78 -17.45
N PRO A 45 -31.94 17.69 -18.60
CA PRO A 45 -33.03 18.60 -18.91
C PRO A 45 -34.12 18.58 -17.84
N ALA A 46 -34.77 19.73 -17.59
CA ALA A 46 -35.82 19.86 -16.58
C ALA A 46 -37.03 18.92 -16.76
N ALA A 47 -37.23 18.38 -17.98
CA ALA A 47 -38.27 17.40 -18.27
C ALA A 47 -37.99 16.01 -17.65
N PHE A 48 -36.77 15.76 -17.15
CA PHE A 48 -36.36 14.47 -16.64
C PHE A 48 -36.81 14.30 -15.18
N THR A 49 -37.34 13.13 -14.86
CA THR A 49 -37.66 12.77 -13.47
C THR A 49 -36.39 12.45 -12.67
N ALA A 50 -36.50 12.40 -11.34
CA ALA A 50 -35.39 12.04 -10.45
C ALA A 50 -34.74 10.67 -10.76
N SER A 51 -35.51 9.72 -11.31
CA SER A 51 -34.95 8.43 -11.73
C SER A 51 -34.07 8.55 -12.98
N HIS A 52 -34.43 9.45 -13.90
CA HIS A 52 -33.61 9.71 -15.08
C HIS A 52 -32.33 10.47 -14.71
N SER A 53 -32.38 11.39 -13.74
CA SER A 53 -31.18 12.06 -13.25
C SER A 53 -30.21 11.10 -12.56
N ALA A 54 -30.71 10.24 -11.66
CA ALA A 54 -29.88 9.22 -11.01
C ALA A 54 -29.27 8.23 -12.03
N TYR A 55 -30.01 7.87 -13.08
CA TYR A 55 -29.49 7.06 -14.18
C TYR A 55 -28.40 7.80 -14.98
N ALA A 56 -28.62 9.07 -15.31
CA ALA A 56 -27.65 9.90 -16.01
C ALA A 56 -26.35 10.04 -15.20
N ASP A 57 -26.44 10.29 -13.88
CA ASP A 57 -25.29 10.34 -12.98
C ASP A 57 -24.50 9.01 -12.98
N ALA A 58 -25.20 7.88 -12.92
CA ALA A 58 -24.58 6.56 -12.95
C ALA A 58 -23.91 6.26 -14.31
N VAL A 59 -24.51 6.69 -15.42
CA VAL A 59 -23.92 6.56 -16.75
C VAL A 59 -22.68 7.46 -16.87
N CYS A 60 -22.79 8.74 -16.49
CA CYS A 60 -21.67 9.67 -16.48
C CYS A 60 -20.49 9.16 -15.66
N LEU A 61 -20.75 8.54 -14.51
CA LEU A 61 -19.71 7.93 -13.68
C LEU A 61 -19.00 6.76 -14.39
N ARG A 62 -19.71 6.00 -15.23
CA ARG A 62 -19.14 4.87 -15.98
C ARG A 62 -18.62 5.23 -17.37
N SER A 63 -18.99 6.38 -17.92
CA SER A 63 -18.61 6.84 -19.26
C SER A 63 -17.37 7.71 -19.20
N ASP A 64 -16.56 7.68 -20.28
CA ASP A 64 -15.36 8.51 -20.34
C ASP A 64 -15.81 9.96 -20.44
N LEU A 65 -15.30 10.78 -19.53
CA LEU A 65 -15.62 12.20 -19.51
C LEU A 65 -14.56 12.93 -20.33
N TYR A 66 -15.04 13.72 -21.27
CA TYR A 66 -14.22 14.49 -22.19
C TYR A 66 -14.28 15.96 -21.81
N TRP A 67 -13.13 16.61 -21.87
CA TRP A 67 -13.01 18.04 -21.67
C TRP A 67 -11.90 18.59 -22.59
N PRO A 68 -12.05 19.78 -23.20
CA PRO A 68 -13.28 20.57 -23.30
C PRO A 68 -14.31 19.92 -24.24
N VAL A 69 -15.59 20.18 -23.97
CA VAL A 69 -16.67 19.83 -24.91
C VAL A 69 -16.73 20.95 -25.95
N ASN A 70 -15.93 20.84 -27.02
CA ASN A 70 -16.04 21.79 -28.13
C ASN A 70 -17.49 21.76 -28.64
N SER A 71 -18.10 22.94 -28.75
CA SER A 71 -19.53 23.19 -29.01
C SER A 71 -20.04 22.70 -30.37
N ALA A 72 -19.17 22.13 -31.20
CA ALA A 72 -19.53 21.40 -32.40
C ALA A 72 -19.39 19.89 -32.12
N HIS A 73 -20.48 19.14 -32.29
CA HIS A 73 -20.63 17.70 -31.99
C HIS A 73 -19.67 16.72 -32.71
N SER A 74 -18.51 17.13 -33.20
CA SER A 74 -17.52 16.26 -33.81
C SER A 74 -16.38 15.94 -32.83
N VAL A 75 -16.49 14.76 -32.24
CA VAL A 75 -15.50 14.07 -31.39
C VAL A 75 -14.29 13.66 -32.24
N ILE A 76 -13.54 14.62 -32.80
CA ILE A 76 -12.38 14.30 -33.65
C ILE A 76 -11.07 14.33 -32.84
N SER A 77 -11.04 14.97 -31.66
CA SER A 77 -9.84 15.01 -30.82
C SER A 77 -10.16 15.23 -29.34
N ALA A 78 -11.10 14.45 -28.80
CA ALA A 78 -11.40 14.50 -27.37
C ALA A 78 -10.43 13.56 -26.65
N VAL A 79 -9.38 14.12 -26.04
CA VAL A 79 -8.53 13.37 -25.11
C VAL A 79 -9.41 12.95 -23.93
N PRO A 80 -9.47 11.67 -23.53
CA PRO A 80 -10.21 11.26 -22.35
C PRO A 80 -9.54 11.88 -21.11
N VAL A 81 -10.24 12.81 -20.45
CA VAL A 81 -9.62 13.65 -19.40
C VAL A 81 -9.84 13.08 -18.00
N VAL A 82 -10.96 12.39 -17.76
CA VAL A 82 -11.30 11.95 -16.40
C VAL A 82 -11.74 10.48 -16.42
N SER A 83 -10.78 9.56 -16.38
CA SER A 83 -11.03 8.12 -16.16
C SER A 83 -10.42 7.60 -14.85
N TYR A 84 -9.67 8.44 -14.11
CA TYR A 84 -8.92 8.03 -12.92
C TYR A 84 -9.80 7.44 -11.82
N HIS A 85 -11.06 7.89 -11.68
CA HIS A 85 -11.99 7.41 -10.65
C HIS A 85 -12.34 5.94 -10.81
N ARG A 86 -12.29 5.40 -12.04
CA ARG A 86 -12.53 3.96 -12.30
C ARG A 86 -11.38 3.09 -11.80
N TYR A 87 -10.16 3.61 -11.87
CA TYR A 87 -8.95 2.87 -11.53
C TYR A 87 -8.46 3.16 -10.11
N ALA A 88 -8.90 4.24 -9.48
CA ALA A 88 -8.45 4.64 -8.15
C ALA A 88 -8.73 3.56 -7.09
N VAL A 89 -9.95 3.01 -7.04
CA VAL A 89 -10.29 1.92 -6.10
C VAL A 89 -9.47 0.65 -6.35
N PRO A 90 -9.44 0.06 -7.56
CA PRO A 90 -8.64 -1.14 -7.79
C PRO A 90 -7.13 -0.90 -7.63
N ALA A 91 -6.63 0.30 -7.93
CA ALA A 91 -5.24 0.67 -7.68
C ALA A 91 -4.91 0.70 -6.17
N LEU A 92 -5.77 1.30 -5.35
CA LEU A 92 -5.62 1.30 -3.89
C LEU A 92 -5.66 -0.13 -3.32
N LEU A 93 -6.56 -0.98 -3.80
CA LEU A 93 -6.63 -2.38 -3.40
C LEU A 93 -5.36 -3.14 -3.80
N LEU A 94 -4.89 -2.97 -5.04
CA LEU A 94 -3.67 -3.60 -5.53
C LEU A 94 -2.44 -3.14 -4.74
N ALA A 95 -2.35 -1.85 -4.42
CA ALA A 95 -1.30 -1.30 -3.56
C ALA A 95 -1.31 -1.95 -2.16
N GLY A 96 -2.49 -2.09 -1.55
CA GLY A 96 -2.66 -2.78 -0.28
C GLY A 96 -2.20 -4.25 -0.33
N ILE A 97 -2.52 -4.97 -1.41
CA ILE A 97 -2.10 -6.36 -1.63
C ILE A 97 -0.57 -6.45 -1.80
N LEU A 98 0.01 -5.57 -2.64
CA LEU A 98 1.46 -5.53 -2.89
C LEU A 98 2.26 -5.23 -1.61
N LEU A 99 1.73 -4.39 -0.72
CA LEU A 99 2.37 -4.11 0.57
C LEU A 99 2.22 -5.24 1.59
N ALA A 100 1.13 -6.02 1.51
CA ALA A 100 0.91 -7.15 2.39
C ALA A 100 1.73 -8.40 1.98
N LEU A 101 1.96 -8.59 0.68
CA LEU A 101 2.64 -9.75 0.09
C LEU A 101 3.99 -10.09 0.74
N PRO A 102 4.92 -9.13 0.95
CA PRO A 102 6.23 -9.41 1.53
C PRO A 102 6.15 -9.93 2.97
N SER A 103 5.19 -9.42 3.75
CA SER A 103 4.98 -9.88 5.13
C SER A 103 4.44 -11.31 5.17
N ILE A 104 3.48 -11.61 4.29
CA ILE A 104 2.88 -12.95 4.17
C ILE A 104 3.91 -13.95 3.65
N SER A 105 4.66 -13.59 2.61
CA SER A 105 5.68 -14.48 2.03
C SER A 105 6.80 -14.78 3.03
N PHE A 106 7.23 -13.78 3.80
CA PHE A 106 8.19 -13.97 4.88
C PHE A 106 7.66 -14.89 5.98
N GLU A 107 6.40 -14.70 6.41
CA GLU A 107 5.78 -15.57 7.41
C GLU A 107 5.67 -17.01 6.91
N VAL A 108 5.22 -17.21 5.67
CA VAL A 108 5.12 -18.53 5.04
C VAL A 108 6.49 -19.19 4.92
N ALA A 109 7.50 -18.47 4.43
CA ALA A 109 8.87 -18.97 4.35
C ALA A 109 9.42 -19.35 5.73
N SER A 110 9.24 -18.49 6.74
CA SER A 110 9.73 -18.77 8.10
C SER A 110 9.14 -20.05 8.68
N ARG A 111 7.84 -20.32 8.41
CA ARG A 111 7.15 -21.54 8.83
C ARG A 111 7.66 -22.76 8.08
N ILE A 112 7.81 -22.69 6.75
CA ILE A 112 8.27 -23.80 5.91
C ILE A 112 9.68 -24.24 6.28
N PHE A 113 10.58 -23.28 6.51
CA PHE A 113 11.98 -23.59 6.81
C PHE A 113 12.23 -23.90 8.29
N HIS A 114 11.18 -23.98 9.12
CA HIS A 114 11.28 -24.15 10.58
C HIS A 114 12.29 -23.20 11.23
N LEU A 115 12.39 -21.98 10.69
CA LEU A 115 13.30 -20.98 11.21
C LEU A 115 12.70 -20.46 12.52
N GLN A 116 13.16 -21.01 13.63
CA GLN A 116 12.82 -20.53 14.96
C GLN A 116 13.54 -19.21 15.26
N THR A 117 13.26 -18.18 14.45
CA THR A 117 13.75 -16.82 14.69
C THR A 117 13.26 -16.30 16.05
N THR A 118 12.07 -16.73 16.49
CA THR A 118 11.55 -16.46 17.84
C THR A 118 12.44 -17.03 18.94
N ALA A 119 12.93 -18.26 18.82
CA ALA A 119 13.81 -18.86 19.82
C ALA A 119 15.14 -18.10 19.94
N PHE A 120 15.66 -17.60 18.82
CA PHE A 120 16.89 -16.79 18.83
C PHE A 120 16.68 -15.42 19.48
N VAL A 121 15.57 -14.75 19.18
CA VAL A 121 15.21 -13.47 19.80
C VAL A 121 14.96 -13.64 21.29
N ASP A 122 14.24 -14.68 21.70
CA ASP A 122 13.98 -14.98 23.11
C ASP A 122 15.29 -15.28 23.86
N PHE A 123 16.20 -16.05 23.23
CA PHE A 123 17.53 -16.30 23.77
C PHE A 123 18.29 -14.99 23.99
N TYR A 124 18.40 -14.14 22.94
CA TYR A 124 19.13 -12.87 23.02
C TYR A 124 18.53 -11.89 24.03
N GLN A 125 17.20 -11.76 24.07
CA GLN A 125 16.54 -10.93 25.07
C GLN A 125 16.78 -11.44 26.49
N SER A 126 16.73 -12.76 26.67
CA SER A 126 16.98 -13.37 27.97
C SER A 126 18.42 -13.21 28.43
N TRP A 127 19.38 -13.25 27.50
CA TRP A 127 20.78 -12.93 27.75
C TRP A 127 20.93 -11.48 28.19
N ARG A 128 20.37 -10.54 27.42
CA ARG A 128 20.49 -9.10 27.68
C ARG A 128 19.91 -8.72 29.05
N ARG A 129 18.80 -9.36 29.46
CA ARG A 129 18.23 -9.20 30.80
C ARG A 129 19.14 -9.74 31.90
N ALA A 130 19.78 -10.89 31.68
CA ALA A 130 20.74 -11.46 32.63
C ALA A 130 22.01 -10.60 32.78
N GLU A 131 22.46 -10.01 31.67
CA GLU A 131 23.58 -9.07 31.64
C GLU A 131 23.29 -7.79 32.43
N HIS A 132 22.12 -7.18 32.25
CA HIS A 132 21.71 -6.03 33.07
C HIS A 132 21.48 -6.36 34.54
N ALA A 133 21.15 -7.62 34.87
CA ALA A 133 21.04 -8.08 36.25
C ALA A 133 22.42 -8.35 36.92
N ASN A 134 23.53 -8.22 36.18
CA ASN A 134 24.90 -8.49 36.66
C ASN A 134 25.11 -9.93 37.20
N ASP A 135 24.23 -10.87 36.84
CA ASP A 135 24.28 -12.24 37.33
C ASP A 135 25.22 -13.09 36.47
N LYS A 136 26.51 -13.00 36.77
CA LYS A 136 27.59 -13.70 36.06
C LYS A 136 27.39 -15.23 35.99
N LYS A 137 26.73 -15.84 36.99
CA LYS A 137 26.43 -17.27 37.01
C LYS A 137 25.27 -17.63 36.08
N ALA A 138 24.23 -16.80 36.01
CA ALA A 138 23.14 -17.00 35.07
C ALA A 138 23.59 -16.85 33.62
N ILE A 139 24.49 -15.89 33.35
CA ILE A 139 25.08 -15.67 32.02
C ILE A 139 25.91 -16.88 31.60
N SER A 140 26.88 -17.32 32.42
CA SER A 140 27.75 -18.44 32.08
C SER A 140 27.00 -19.77 31.89
N ARG A 141 25.96 -20.02 32.70
CA ARG A 141 25.11 -21.21 32.56
C ARG A 141 24.31 -21.20 31.25
N ARG A 142 23.76 -20.06 30.85
CA ARG A 142 23.01 -19.93 29.59
C ARG A 142 23.92 -20.02 28.36
N VAL A 143 25.09 -19.39 28.43
CA VAL A 143 26.17 -19.51 27.42
C VAL A 143 26.59 -20.98 27.24
N ALA A 144 26.82 -21.69 28.34
CA ALA A 144 27.20 -23.10 28.30
C ALA A 144 26.09 -23.97 27.71
N ILE A 145 24.81 -23.73 28.04
CA ILE A 145 23.68 -24.44 27.42
C ILE A 145 23.65 -24.17 25.91
N SER A 146 23.78 -22.92 25.46
CA SER A 146 23.80 -22.60 24.02
C SER A 146 25.02 -23.15 23.27
N LEU A 147 26.19 -23.22 23.91
CA LEU A 147 27.41 -23.80 23.33
C LEU A 147 27.39 -25.34 23.36
N SER A 148 26.66 -25.94 24.29
CA SER A 148 26.47 -27.39 24.39
C SER A 148 25.44 -27.94 23.40
N VAL A 149 24.57 -27.08 22.85
CA VAL A 149 23.60 -27.41 21.79
C VAL A 149 24.31 -27.47 20.41
N ASP A 150 25.51 -28.06 20.40
CA ASP A 150 26.15 -28.66 19.23
C ASP A 150 26.83 -27.66 18.25
N LYS A 151 28.17 -27.63 18.28
CA LYS A 151 29.01 -26.79 17.39
C LYS A 151 28.72 -27.05 15.91
N ASP A 152 28.38 -28.29 15.55
CA ASP A 152 28.04 -28.69 14.18
C ASP A 152 26.66 -28.20 13.76
N SER A 153 25.73 -28.13 14.72
CA SER A 153 24.40 -27.53 14.53
C SER A 153 24.51 -26.00 14.43
N PHE A 154 25.39 -25.36 15.20
CA PHE A 154 25.64 -23.91 15.13
C PHE A 154 26.31 -23.48 13.81
N ALA A 155 27.29 -24.25 13.31
CA ALA A 155 27.91 -24.02 12.00
C ALA A 155 26.93 -24.27 10.83
N ARG A 156 26.03 -25.26 10.96
CA ARG A 156 24.91 -25.47 10.03
C ARG A 156 23.79 -24.44 10.18
N LEU A 157 23.63 -23.79 11.33
CA LEU A 157 22.73 -22.64 11.54
C LEU A 157 23.31 -21.38 10.91
N LEU A 158 24.63 -21.18 10.99
CA LEU A 158 25.36 -20.14 10.24
C LEU A 158 25.48 -20.44 8.73
N SER A 159 24.86 -21.52 8.26
CA SER A 159 24.87 -21.92 6.85
C SER A 159 24.02 -21.01 5.98
N TRP A 160 24.10 -21.23 4.67
CA TRP A 160 23.25 -20.69 3.59
C TRP A 160 21.78 -20.42 3.95
N ARG A 161 21.19 -21.14 4.91
CA ARG A 161 19.83 -20.87 5.41
C ARG A 161 19.68 -19.50 6.08
N THR A 162 20.60 -19.08 6.95
CA THR A 162 20.51 -17.75 7.59
C THR A 162 20.76 -16.63 6.58
N LEU A 163 21.73 -16.82 5.68
CA LEU A 163 21.93 -15.92 4.54
C LEU A 163 20.67 -15.80 3.67
N PHE A 164 19.98 -16.91 3.40
CA PHE A 164 18.74 -16.91 2.65
C PHE A 164 17.62 -16.14 3.36
N VAL A 165 17.54 -16.22 4.69
CA VAL A 165 16.57 -15.43 5.47
C VAL A 165 16.88 -13.94 5.42
N HIS A 166 18.14 -13.57 5.63
CA HIS A 166 18.55 -12.17 5.55
C HIS A 166 18.35 -11.62 4.14
N PHE A 167 18.68 -12.40 3.11
CA PHE A 167 18.43 -12.03 1.73
C PHE A 167 16.93 -11.90 1.44
N GLY A 168 16.10 -12.85 1.90
CA GLY A 168 14.64 -12.79 1.76
C GLY A 168 14.03 -11.58 2.48
N TYR A 169 14.54 -11.24 3.66
CA TYR A 169 14.14 -10.05 4.40
C TYR A 169 14.54 -8.75 3.67
N LEU A 170 15.78 -8.66 3.16
CA LEU A 170 16.24 -7.53 2.37
C LEU A 170 15.41 -7.39 1.09
N LEU A 171 15.17 -8.49 0.38
CA LEU A 171 14.34 -8.51 -0.82
C LEU A 171 12.91 -8.05 -0.52
N SER A 172 12.32 -8.54 0.58
CA SER A 172 11.01 -8.11 1.07
C SER A 172 10.96 -6.60 1.30
N ASN A 173 11.95 -6.04 2.00
CA ASN A 173 12.01 -4.60 2.24
C ASN A 173 12.21 -3.80 0.94
N THR A 174 13.05 -4.28 0.03
CA THR A 174 13.21 -3.66 -1.30
C THR A 174 11.89 -3.65 -2.07
N VAL A 175 11.12 -4.74 -2.05
CA VAL A 175 9.80 -4.81 -2.69
C VAL A 175 8.82 -3.83 -2.06
N VAL A 176 8.81 -3.70 -0.72
CA VAL A 176 7.96 -2.70 -0.05
C VAL A 176 8.33 -1.28 -0.47
N VAL A 177 9.62 -0.93 -0.45
CA VAL A 177 10.09 0.41 -0.84
C VAL A 177 9.78 0.70 -2.29
N LEU A 178 10.04 -0.24 -3.21
CA LEU A 178 9.69 -0.09 -4.63
C LEU A 178 8.18 0.04 -4.83
N SER A 179 7.38 -0.70 -4.08
CA SER A 179 5.92 -0.59 -4.12
C SER A 179 5.44 0.78 -3.63
N LEU A 180 6.06 1.33 -2.58
CA LEU A 180 5.75 2.68 -2.09
C LEU A 180 6.16 3.76 -3.10
N ILE A 181 7.34 3.64 -3.71
CA ILE A 181 7.81 4.55 -4.76
C ILE A 181 6.85 4.50 -5.96
N PHE A 182 6.46 3.30 -6.39
CA PHE A 182 5.50 3.11 -7.46
C PHE A 182 4.15 3.77 -7.12
N CYS A 183 3.61 3.52 -5.93
CA CYS A 183 2.37 4.17 -5.47
C CYS A 183 2.52 5.69 -5.43
N PHE A 184 3.64 6.20 -4.92
CA PHE A 184 3.89 7.64 -4.87
C PHE A 184 3.90 8.25 -6.26
N HIS A 185 4.58 7.62 -7.22
CA HIS A 185 4.59 8.07 -8.62
C HIS A 185 3.20 8.05 -9.23
N THR A 186 2.44 6.97 -9.07
CA THR A 186 1.08 6.89 -9.63
C THR A 186 0.15 7.94 -9.01
N PHE A 187 0.27 8.24 -7.71
CA PHE A 187 -0.49 9.33 -7.09
C PHE A 187 -0.01 10.71 -7.54
N ALA A 188 1.31 10.91 -7.66
CA ALA A 188 1.90 12.18 -8.08
C ALA A 188 1.48 12.53 -9.50
N ASP A 189 1.58 11.58 -10.43
CA ASP A 189 1.19 11.77 -11.84
C ASP A 189 -0.28 12.15 -11.95
N VAL A 190 -1.17 11.41 -11.26
CA VAL A 190 -2.61 11.72 -11.23
C VAL A 190 -2.88 13.09 -10.61
N SER A 191 -2.17 13.46 -9.54
CA SER A 191 -2.35 14.76 -8.88
C SER A 191 -1.86 15.93 -9.71
N MET A 192 -0.73 15.76 -10.42
CA MET A 192 -0.13 16.78 -11.27
C MET A 192 -0.96 17.00 -12.53
N GLU A 193 -1.50 15.93 -13.12
CA GLU A 193 -2.43 16.01 -14.24
C GLU A 193 -3.68 16.81 -13.86
N ALA A 194 -4.30 16.49 -12.71
CA ALA A 194 -5.45 17.23 -12.19
C ALA A 194 -5.13 18.71 -11.87
N TRP A 195 -3.93 19.00 -11.34
CA TRP A 195 -3.50 20.35 -11.01
C TRP A 195 -3.26 21.21 -12.26
N ASN A 196 -2.58 20.66 -13.26
CA ASN A 196 -2.31 21.37 -14.50
C ASN A 196 -3.62 21.70 -15.22
N GLU A 197 -4.56 20.76 -15.26
CA GLU A 197 -5.87 21.00 -15.85
C GLU A 197 -6.64 22.12 -15.16
N HIS A 198 -6.57 22.21 -13.82
CA HIS A 198 -7.19 23.29 -13.07
C HIS A 198 -6.58 24.67 -13.41
N ASN A 199 -5.26 24.75 -13.58
CA ASN A 199 -4.58 26.01 -13.92
C ASN A 199 -4.83 26.47 -15.36
N ASP A 200 -4.91 25.53 -16.30
CA ASP A 200 -5.26 25.83 -17.69
C ASP A 200 -6.69 26.40 -17.79
N ARG A 201 -7.63 25.84 -17.02
CA ARG A 201 -9.00 26.37 -16.88
C ARG A 201 -9.04 27.79 -16.31
N ALA A 202 -8.24 28.07 -15.28
CA ALA A 202 -8.17 29.39 -14.65
C ALA A 202 -7.58 30.44 -15.60
N SER A 203 -6.66 30.04 -16.47
CA SER A 203 -6.01 30.90 -17.44
C SER A 203 -6.93 31.21 -18.63
N ALA A 204 -7.69 30.22 -19.11
CA ALA A 204 -8.66 30.41 -20.20
C ALA A 204 -9.78 31.40 -19.81
N LYS A 205 -10.32 31.30 -18.60
CA LYS A 205 -11.37 32.22 -18.12
C LYS A 205 -10.94 33.69 -18.08
N LYS A 206 -9.67 33.97 -17.77
CA LYS A 206 -9.15 35.35 -17.76
C LYS A 206 -9.05 35.97 -19.15
N GLY A 207 -9.02 35.17 -20.22
CA GLY A 207 -8.98 35.66 -21.59
C GLY A 207 -10.33 36.19 -22.08
N ASP A 208 -11.43 35.53 -21.70
CA ASP A 208 -12.79 35.90 -22.13
C ASP A 208 -13.34 37.14 -21.42
N ASP A 209 -12.84 37.48 -20.22
CA ASP A 209 -13.28 38.67 -19.47
C ASP A 209 -12.67 40.00 -19.98
N ILE A 210 -11.86 39.96 -21.05
CA ILE A 210 -11.13 41.12 -21.60
C ILE A 210 -11.72 41.61 -22.95
N GLU A 211 -12.68 40.89 -23.54
CA GLU A 211 -13.47 41.34 -24.72
C GLU A 211 -14.85 41.90 -24.35
#